data_AF-A0A6P6KML5-F1
#
_entry.id   AF-A0A6P6KML5-F1
#
_cell.length_a   1.000
_cell.length_b   1.000
_cell.length_c   1.000
_cell.angle_alpha   90.00
_cell.angle_beta   90.00
_cell.angle_gamma   90.00
#
_symmetry.space_group_name_H-M   'P 1'
#
loop_
_entity.id
_entity.type
_entity.pdbx_description
1 polymer ?
#
loop_
_entity_poly.entity_id
_entity_poly.type
_entity_poly.pdbx_seq_one_letter_code
_entity_poly.pdbx_strand_id
1 'polypeptide(L)'
;MRKLAVVQWVSGEDAGMYSEVKTDAIRKYDDTKMDDDGYPHTDYSAAVEWKKGKKSKHGWPVYMASVKFVSNNRFHTNNKIKEFLGLESDESSKALPKKRASVPPSRYTDSDETDVENTPTQRKKTVIPKPQRNVAQMIVDEYKATTLTETQKKLKEMEEENKKLRNDNEKLRRMLIRELPNLINEVKMALKSQCSSTTSVSSDLESRQGLPQSIAQPSPQPSPTALHPLKAVSTEQVEICPGSNVFVNRLAWAVAQNANSTSCFVRSLLTAVFPIDVLLVSNLRGTSRDSGTQRQALDKMKVDAIYRATLQKWPHVVPSSIGAAINAKLTEIRAKKKTQKHPETLMLFDD
;
A
#
# COMPACT_ATOMS: atom_id res chain seq x y z
N MET A 1 -28.49 0.08 19.23
CA MET A 1 -27.87 -1.20 18.81
C MET A 1 -26.68 -0.93 17.93
N ARG A 2 -25.53 -1.51 18.31
CA ARG A 2 -24.29 -1.46 17.54
C ARG A 2 -24.33 -2.43 16.35
N LYS A 3 -23.87 -2.00 15.17
CA LYS A 3 -24.01 -2.74 13.90
C LYS A 3 -22.79 -3.52 13.48
N LEU A 4 -21.62 -3.15 13.99
CA LEU A 4 -20.32 -3.71 13.61
C LEU A 4 -19.57 -4.20 14.85
N ALA A 5 -18.81 -5.25 14.67
CA ALA A 5 -17.97 -5.86 15.69
C ALA A 5 -16.57 -6.12 15.14
N VAL A 6 -15.56 -5.86 15.96
CA VAL A 6 -14.21 -6.37 15.78
C VAL A 6 -14.12 -7.69 16.53
N VAL A 7 -13.80 -8.76 15.80
CA VAL A 7 -13.65 -10.10 16.36
C VAL A 7 -12.22 -10.58 16.14
N GLN A 8 -11.72 -11.37 17.08
CA GLN A 8 -10.50 -12.15 16.95
C GLN A 8 -10.89 -13.62 16.75
N TRP A 9 -10.50 -14.22 15.63
CA TRP A 9 -10.85 -15.61 15.33
C TRP A 9 -10.11 -16.56 16.27
N VAL A 10 -10.84 -17.51 16.86
CA VAL A 10 -10.27 -18.54 17.75
C VAL A 10 -10.01 -19.84 16.98
N SER A 11 -10.77 -20.08 15.90
CA SER A 11 -10.68 -21.29 15.08
C SER A 11 -10.76 -20.96 13.59
N GLY A 12 -10.29 -21.87 12.74
CA GLY A 12 -10.34 -21.74 11.28
C GLY A 12 -9.01 -21.25 10.69
N GLU A 13 -8.99 -21.01 9.38
CA GLU A 13 -7.78 -20.56 8.65
C GLU A 13 -7.26 -19.21 9.15
N ASP A 14 -8.16 -18.34 9.63
CA ASP A 14 -7.84 -17.00 10.11
C ASP A 14 -7.61 -16.96 11.64
N ALA A 15 -7.38 -18.10 12.32
CA ALA A 15 -7.19 -18.13 13.77
C ALA A 15 -6.07 -17.17 14.25
N GLY A 16 -6.37 -16.40 15.30
CA GLY A 16 -5.51 -15.33 15.83
C GLY A 16 -5.69 -13.97 15.13
N MET A 17 -6.29 -13.92 13.95
CA MET A 17 -6.46 -12.69 13.17
C MET A 17 -7.68 -11.89 13.62
N TYR A 18 -7.62 -10.58 13.41
CA TYR A 18 -8.72 -9.65 13.67
C TYR A 18 -9.52 -9.37 12.40
N SER A 19 -10.83 -9.23 12.53
CA SER A 19 -11.71 -8.91 11.41
C SER A 19 -12.90 -8.06 11.85
N GLU A 20 -13.39 -7.23 10.92
CA GLU A 20 -14.66 -6.54 11.07
C GLU A 20 -15.80 -7.45 10.57
N VAL A 21 -16.81 -7.67 11.41
CA VAL A 21 -18.03 -8.41 11.07
C VAL A 21 -19.26 -7.60 11.47
N LYS A 22 -20.41 -7.92 10.88
CA LYS A 22 -21.69 -7.36 11.35
C LYS A 22 -22.13 -8.07 12.62
N THR A 23 -22.75 -7.34 13.55
CA THR A 23 -23.31 -7.95 14.76
C THR A 23 -24.40 -8.99 14.45
N ASP A 24 -25.12 -8.83 13.33
CA ASP A 24 -26.07 -9.82 12.80
C ASP A 24 -25.44 -11.18 12.38
N ALA A 25 -24.12 -11.21 12.19
CA ALA A 25 -23.38 -12.42 11.83
C ALA A 25 -22.91 -13.18 13.07
N ILE A 26 -23.03 -12.59 14.25
CA ILE A 26 -22.65 -13.19 15.52
C ILE A 26 -23.88 -13.89 16.10
N ARG A 27 -23.83 -15.21 16.24
CA ARG A 27 -24.95 -15.99 16.76
C ARG A 27 -25.20 -15.63 18.22
N LYS A 28 -26.46 -15.33 18.54
CA LYS A 28 -26.91 -14.91 19.89
C LYS A 28 -26.18 -13.66 20.39
N TYR A 29 -25.90 -12.72 19.49
CA TYR A 29 -25.34 -11.42 19.86
C TYR A 29 -26.22 -10.71 20.90
N ASP A 30 -25.57 -10.13 21.90
CA ASP A 30 -26.21 -9.47 23.04
C ASP A 30 -25.45 -8.18 23.34
N ASP A 31 -26.09 -7.03 23.05
CA ASP A 31 -25.53 -5.69 23.22
C ASP A 31 -25.43 -5.31 24.70
N THR A 32 -26.15 -6.02 25.60
CA THR A 32 -26.11 -5.78 27.06
C THR A 32 -24.82 -6.29 27.71
N LYS A 33 -24.05 -7.11 26.99
CA LYS A 33 -22.73 -7.62 27.43
C LYS A 33 -21.59 -6.64 27.14
N MET A 34 -21.92 -5.46 26.63
CA MET A 34 -20.97 -4.47 26.16
C MET A 34 -21.18 -3.17 26.94
N ASP A 35 -20.09 -2.57 27.41
CA ASP A 35 -20.13 -1.26 28.06
C ASP A 35 -20.50 -0.14 27.08
N ASP A 36 -20.61 1.10 27.57
CA ASP A 36 -20.97 2.25 26.74
C ASP A 36 -19.94 2.56 25.65
N ASP A 37 -18.67 2.19 25.88
CA ASP A 37 -17.55 2.41 24.94
C ASP A 37 -17.47 1.35 23.84
N GLY A 38 -18.18 0.23 23.99
CA GLY A 38 -18.18 -0.86 23.00
C GLY A 38 -17.27 -2.02 23.31
N TYR A 39 -16.75 -2.11 24.53
CA TYR A 39 -15.96 -3.25 24.99
C TYR A 39 -16.83 -4.24 25.75
N PRO A 40 -16.56 -5.55 25.63
CA PRO A 40 -17.30 -6.55 26.36
C PRO A 40 -16.94 -6.49 27.86
N HIS A 41 -17.94 -6.63 28.74
CA HIS A 41 -17.73 -6.64 30.20
C HIS A 41 -16.89 -7.84 30.69
N THR A 42 -16.93 -8.94 29.96
CA THR A 42 -16.20 -10.19 30.21
C THR A 42 -15.75 -10.78 28.89
N ASP A 43 -14.87 -11.78 28.91
CA ASP A 43 -14.49 -12.49 27.69
C ASP A 43 -15.72 -13.03 26.94
N TYR A 44 -16.01 -12.40 25.80
CA TYR A 44 -17.19 -12.72 25.02
C TYR A 44 -16.81 -13.50 23.77
N SER A 45 -17.01 -14.81 23.80
CA SER A 45 -16.79 -15.69 22.66
C SER A 45 -18.12 -16.17 22.06
N ALA A 46 -18.21 -16.15 20.74
CA ALA A 46 -19.42 -16.52 20.02
C ALA A 46 -19.09 -17.19 18.68
N ALA A 47 -20.06 -17.94 18.15
CA ALA A 47 -19.99 -18.48 16.81
C ALA A 47 -20.35 -17.39 15.80
N VAL A 48 -19.47 -17.13 14.84
CA VAL A 48 -19.60 -16.03 13.87
C VAL A 48 -19.63 -16.56 12.45
N GLU A 49 -20.61 -16.12 11.67
CA GLU A 49 -20.71 -16.42 10.24
C GLU A 49 -19.69 -15.60 9.45
N TRP A 50 -18.80 -16.28 8.75
CA TRP A 50 -17.81 -15.63 7.91
C TRP A 50 -18.39 -15.33 6.52
N LYS A 51 -18.91 -14.10 6.36
CA LYS A 51 -19.58 -13.62 5.14
C LYS A 51 -18.60 -13.09 4.08
N LYS A 52 -17.39 -13.66 3.99
CA LYS A 52 -16.38 -13.29 2.99
C LYS A 52 -16.34 -14.34 1.88
N GLY A 53 -16.58 -13.93 0.64
CA GLY A 53 -16.55 -14.83 -0.53
C GLY A 53 -17.93 -15.28 -1.00
N LYS A 54 -18.02 -16.46 -1.61
CA LYS A 54 -19.27 -17.03 -2.12
C LYS A 54 -19.92 -17.89 -1.04
N LYS A 55 -21.23 -17.68 -0.81
CA LYS A 55 -22.04 -18.52 0.08
C LYS A 55 -22.08 -19.95 -0.47
N SER A 56 -21.77 -20.94 0.36
CA SER A 56 -21.87 -22.35 -0.04
C SER A 56 -23.34 -22.80 -0.07
N LYS A 57 -23.61 -23.97 -0.66
CA LYS A 57 -24.95 -24.60 -0.60
C LYS A 57 -25.40 -24.85 0.84
N HIS A 58 -24.46 -25.03 1.77
CA HIS A 58 -24.70 -25.27 3.19
C HIS A 58 -24.69 -23.99 4.03
N GLY A 59 -24.68 -22.81 3.41
CA GLY A 59 -24.65 -21.52 4.10
C GLY A 59 -23.27 -20.90 4.20
N TRP A 60 -23.13 -19.93 5.11
CA TRP A 60 -21.84 -19.33 5.42
C TRP A 60 -21.06 -20.22 6.39
N PRO A 61 -19.75 -20.38 6.21
CA PRO A 61 -18.94 -21.07 7.19
C PRO A 61 -19.01 -20.33 8.53
N VAL A 62 -19.02 -21.09 9.62
CA VAL A 62 -19.16 -20.57 10.98
C VAL A 62 -17.92 -20.95 11.75
N TYR A 63 -17.28 -19.97 12.38
CA TYR A 63 -16.09 -20.18 13.20
C TYR A 63 -16.29 -19.55 14.57
N MET A 64 -15.55 -20.04 15.56
CA MET A 64 -15.51 -19.41 16.88
C MET A 64 -14.64 -18.17 16.84
N ALA A 65 -15.13 -17.08 17.45
CA ALA A 65 -14.38 -15.84 17.59
C ALA A 65 -14.66 -15.17 18.94
N SER A 66 -13.66 -14.46 19.46
CA SER A 66 -13.79 -13.57 20.62
C SER A 66 -14.14 -12.17 20.12
N VAL A 67 -15.26 -11.62 20.59
CA VAL A 67 -15.67 -10.24 20.29
C VAL A 67 -14.82 -9.30 21.14
N LYS A 68 -14.10 -8.38 20.51
CA LYS A 68 -13.17 -7.47 21.19
C LYS A 68 -13.70 -6.05 21.30
N PHE A 69 -14.51 -5.63 20.33
CA PHE A 69 -15.04 -4.27 20.28
C PHE A 69 -16.29 -4.22 19.40
N VAL A 70 -17.25 -3.34 19.71
CA VAL A 70 -18.44 -3.11 18.89
C VAL A 70 -18.70 -1.62 18.67
N SER A 71 -19.17 -1.26 17.48
CA SER A 71 -19.49 0.13 17.16
C SER A 71 -20.56 0.25 16.08
N ASN A 72 -21.10 1.46 15.96
CA ASN A 72 -21.93 1.85 14.81
C ASN A 72 -21.12 2.46 13.66
N ASN A 73 -19.86 2.83 13.93
CA ASN A 73 -19.01 3.49 12.96
C ASN A 73 -17.91 2.55 12.46
N ARG A 74 -17.90 2.34 11.14
CA ARG A 74 -16.89 1.54 10.45
C ARG A 74 -15.47 2.09 10.62
N PHE A 75 -15.34 3.40 10.77
CA PHE A 75 -14.05 4.04 11.01
C PHE A 75 -13.47 3.60 12.36
N HIS A 76 -14.29 3.54 13.41
CA HIS A 76 -13.87 3.12 14.75
C HIS A 76 -13.44 1.66 14.78
N THR A 77 -14.20 0.75 14.15
CA THR A 77 -13.82 -0.66 14.05
C THR A 77 -12.52 -0.87 13.28
N ASN A 78 -12.29 -0.14 12.18
CA ASN A 78 -11.01 -0.21 11.46
C ASN A 78 -9.84 0.36 12.26
N ASN A 79 -10.02 1.48 12.96
CA ASN A 79 -8.97 2.00 13.85
C ASN A 79 -8.66 1.02 14.98
N LYS A 80 -9.68 0.41 15.59
CA LYS A 80 -9.47 -0.61 16.63
C LYS A 80 -8.76 -1.86 16.11
N ILE A 81 -9.03 -2.29 14.88
CA ILE A 81 -8.26 -3.39 14.25
C ILE A 81 -6.79 -3.02 14.11
N LYS A 82 -6.45 -1.79 13.69
CA LYS A 82 -5.06 -1.33 13.60
C LYS A 82 -4.38 -1.29 14.96
N GLU A 83 -5.09 -0.77 15.97
CA GLU A 83 -4.65 -0.72 17.36
C GLU A 83 -4.34 -2.13 17.88
N PHE A 84 -5.24 -3.10 17.68
CA PHE A 84 -5.01 -4.50 18.08
C PHE A 84 -3.88 -5.19 17.31
N LEU A 85 -3.57 -4.75 16.09
CA LEU A 85 -2.46 -5.26 15.30
C LEU A 85 -1.12 -4.57 15.61
N GLY A 86 -1.09 -3.62 16.55
CA GLY A 86 0.11 -2.84 16.86
C GLY A 86 0.57 -1.94 15.70
N LEU A 87 -0.32 -1.65 14.75
CA LEU A 87 -0.09 -0.67 13.70
C LEU A 87 -0.42 0.69 14.29
N GLU A 88 0.55 1.26 15.03
CA GLU A 88 0.41 2.57 15.66
C GLU A 88 -0.11 3.60 14.64
N SER A 89 -1.18 4.29 15.01
CA SER A 89 -1.57 5.53 14.36
C SER A 89 -0.59 6.59 14.81
N ASP A 90 0.27 7.07 13.90
CA ASP A 90 1.00 8.33 14.05
C ASP A 90 -0.01 9.47 14.27
N GLU A 91 -0.38 9.71 15.53
CA GLU A 91 -1.28 10.79 15.90
C GLU A 91 -0.85 11.39 17.25
N SER A 92 0.37 11.93 17.26
CA SER A 92 0.73 12.98 18.22
C SER A 92 0.20 14.32 17.71
N SER A 93 -0.68 14.93 18.51
CA SER A 93 -1.18 16.32 18.49
C SER A 93 -2.39 16.64 17.60
N LYS A 94 -3.57 16.76 18.22
CA LYS A 94 -4.10 18.09 18.59
C LYS A 94 -5.37 18.02 19.46
N ALA A 95 -5.17 18.47 20.71
CA ALA A 95 -6.03 19.31 21.52
C ALA A 95 -7.54 19.37 21.24
N LEU A 96 -8.31 18.99 22.28
CA LEU A 96 -9.62 19.51 22.61
C LEU A 96 -9.77 21.02 22.32
N PRO A 97 -10.81 21.45 21.59
CA PRO A 97 -11.48 22.70 21.88
C PRO A 97 -12.60 22.47 22.90
N LYS A 98 -12.56 23.26 23.97
CA LYS A 98 -13.58 23.37 25.02
C LYS A 98 -14.95 23.74 24.42
N LYS A 99 -16.00 23.06 24.92
CA LYS A 99 -17.40 23.48 25.12
C LYS A 99 -18.02 24.50 24.15
N ARG A 100 -19.16 24.11 23.56
CA ARG A 100 -20.41 24.89 23.67
C ARG A 100 -21.54 23.96 24.14
N ALA A 101 -22.25 24.40 25.18
CA ALA A 101 -23.45 23.76 25.68
C ALA A 101 -24.54 23.85 24.60
N SER A 102 -25.09 22.71 24.21
CA SER A 102 -26.32 22.64 23.42
C SER A 102 -27.49 22.91 24.34
N VAL A 103 -28.03 24.13 24.25
CA VAL A 103 -29.33 24.51 24.80
C VAL A 103 -30.40 23.66 24.09
N PRO A 104 -31.23 22.87 24.80
CA PRO A 104 -32.37 22.21 24.18
C PRO A 104 -33.46 23.23 23.85
N PRO A 105 -34.20 23.09 22.73
CA PRO A 105 -35.30 23.97 22.42
C PRO A 105 -36.48 23.74 23.38
N SER A 106 -36.70 24.79 24.15
CA SER A 106 -37.91 25.24 24.83
C SER A 106 -39.24 24.94 24.08
N ARG A 107 -40.22 24.47 24.87
CA ARG A 107 -41.69 24.49 24.73
C ARG A 107 -42.39 23.46 23.81
N TYR A 108 -43.08 22.52 24.45
CA TYR A 108 -44.54 22.59 24.61
C TYR A 108 -44.92 22.22 26.05
N THR A 109 -45.85 22.99 26.60
CA THR A 109 -46.69 22.81 27.80
C THR A 109 -47.60 21.58 27.63
N ASP A 110 -48.30 20.96 28.58
CA ASP A 110 -48.87 21.34 29.88
C ASP A 110 -49.34 20.05 30.60
N SER A 111 -49.63 20.13 31.91
CA SER A 111 -50.39 19.16 32.76
C SER A 111 -49.72 17.81 33.10
N ASP A 112 -49.72 17.26 34.33
CA ASP A 112 -50.56 17.49 35.51
C ASP A 112 -49.77 17.28 36.81
N GLU A 113 -50.34 17.86 37.86
CA GLU A 113 -49.94 17.90 39.27
C GLU A 113 -49.69 16.53 39.92
N THR A 114 -48.76 16.50 40.89
CA THR A 114 -49.07 16.09 42.27
C THR A 114 -47.87 16.33 43.20
N ASP A 115 -48.13 17.15 44.22
CA ASP A 115 -47.42 17.27 45.49
C ASP A 115 -47.15 15.90 46.14
N VAL A 116 -45.95 15.68 46.71
CA VAL A 116 -45.80 15.35 48.14
C VAL A 116 -44.39 15.73 48.63
N GLU A 117 -44.40 16.62 49.62
CA GLU A 117 -43.36 17.04 50.56
C GLU A 117 -42.78 15.88 51.41
N ASN A 118 -41.45 15.82 51.60
CA ASN A 118 -40.86 15.66 52.95
C ASN A 118 -39.32 15.73 53.02
N THR A 119 -38.87 16.11 54.21
CA THR A 119 -37.63 16.78 54.66
C THR A 119 -36.45 15.82 55.01
N PRO A 120 -35.24 16.34 55.36
CA PRO A 120 -33.95 15.66 55.14
C PRO A 120 -33.39 14.92 56.37
N THR A 121 -32.44 13.99 56.17
CA THR A 121 -31.66 13.40 57.28
C THR A 121 -30.22 13.05 56.90
N GLN A 122 -29.40 12.97 57.94
CA GLN A 122 -27.98 13.33 58.01
C GLN A 122 -26.95 12.26 57.61
N ARG A 123 -25.73 12.79 57.40
CA ARG A 123 -24.41 12.18 57.18
C ARG A 123 -24.09 10.97 58.08
N LYS A 124 -23.48 9.93 57.50
CA LYS A 124 -22.46 9.10 58.16
C LYS A 124 -21.26 8.89 57.22
N LYS A 125 -20.08 9.33 57.64
CA LYS A 125 -18.79 9.09 56.98
C LYS A 125 -18.31 7.69 57.36
N THR A 126 -18.13 6.82 56.38
CA THR A 126 -17.47 5.53 56.54
C THR A 126 -16.02 5.66 56.10
N VAL A 127 -15.11 5.24 56.98
CA VAL A 127 -13.65 5.25 56.79
C VAL A 127 -13.26 4.19 55.76
N ILE A 128 -12.59 4.62 54.68
CA ILE A 128 -12.07 3.76 53.60
C ILE A 128 -10.74 3.15 54.05
N PRO A 129 -10.54 1.82 54.03
CA PRO A 129 -9.23 1.21 54.21
C PRO A 129 -8.38 1.40 52.95
N LYS A 130 -7.07 1.63 53.13
CA LYS A 130 -6.10 1.78 52.04
C LYS A 130 -6.12 0.56 51.10
N PRO A 131 -6.04 0.73 49.77
CA PRO A 131 -6.04 -0.40 48.84
C PRO A 131 -4.71 -1.15 48.92
N GLN A 132 -4.78 -2.43 49.27
CA GLN A 132 -3.67 -3.36 49.05
C GLN A 132 -3.44 -3.51 47.55
N ARG A 133 -2.17 -3.40 47.14
CA ARG A 133 -1.72 -3.52 45.75
C ARG A 133 -2.10 -4.91 45.25
N ASN A 134 -3.00 -4.95 44.26
CA ASN A 134 -3.67 -6.17 43.79
C ASN A 134 -2.65 -7.09 43.08
N VAL A 135 -2.50 -8.34 43.51
CA VAL A 135 -1.51 -9.32 43.00
C VAL A 135 -1.63 -9.50 41.48
N ALA A 136 -2.84 -9.36 40.93
CA ALA A 136 -3.10 -9.40 39.49
C ALA A 136 -2.40 -8.25 38.72
N GLN A 137 -2.27 -7.06 39.31
CA GLN A 137 -1.61 -5.93 38.67
C GLN A 137 -0.09 -6.17 38.57
N MET A 138 0.50 -6.80 39.59
CA MET A 138 1.93 -7.11 39.62
C MET A 138 2.31 -8.11 38.52
N ILE A 139 1.47 -9.13 38.29
CA ILE A 139 1.68 -10.12 37.22
C ILE A 139 1.60 -9.43 35.84
N VAL A 140 0.61 -8.56 35.63
CA VAL A 140 0.47 -7.84 34.34
C VAL A 140 1.66 -6.91 34.08
N ASP A 141 2.15 -6.22 35.10
CA ASP A 141 3.29 -5.31 34.97
C ASP A 141 4.61 -6.08 34.70
N GLU A 142 4.77 -7.27 35.29
CA GLU A 142 5.92 -8.15 35.04
C GLU A 142 5.92 -8.76 33.62
N TYR A 143 4.77 -9.18 33.11
CA TYR A 143 4.62 -9.64 31.73
C TYR A 143 4.87 -8.52 30.71
N LYS A 144 4.47 -7.28 31.01
CA LYS A 144 4.76 -6.12 30.15
C LYS A 144 6.25 -5.76 30.16
N ALA A 145 6.91 -5.84 31.31
CA ALA A 145 8.34 -5.54 31.40
C ALA A 145 9.22 -6.56 30.65
N THR A 146 8.89 -7.85 30.77
CA THR A 146 9.61 -8.94 30.07
C THR A 146 9.45 -8.86 28.54
N THR A 147 8.23 -8.64 28.05
CA THR A 147 7.98 -8.46 26.61
C THR A 147 8.60 -7.19 26.03
N LEU A 148 8.63 -6.09 26.79
CA LEU A 148 9.29 -4.85 26.38
C LEU A 148 10.82 -5.02 26.28
N THR A 149 11.43 -5.74 27.21
CA THR A 149 12.88 -5.97 27.20
C THR A 149 13.31 -6.92 26.06
N GLU A 150 12.53 -7.96 25.77
CA GLU A 150 12.78 -8.84 24.61
C GLU A 150 12.65 -8.11 23.28
N THR A 151 11.64 -7.26 23.13
CA THR A 151 11.45 -6.46 21.90
C THR A 151 12.58 -5.44 21.71
N GLN A 152 13.02 -4.77 22.77
CA GLN A 152 14.18 -3.88 22.73
C GLN A 152 15.47 -4.60 22.35
N LYS A 153 15.69 -5.80 22.90
CA LYS A 153 16.86 -6.63 22.54
C LYS A 153 16.86 -6.99 21.06
N LYS A 154 15.71 -7.40 20.53
CA LYS A 154 15.56 -7.77 19.11
C LYS A 154 15.72 -6.57 18.16
N LEU A 155 15.27 -5.39 18.57
CA LEU A 155 15.51 -4.16 17.80
C LEU A 155 16.99 -3.83 17.72
N LYS A 156 17.72 -3.95 18.84
CA LYS A 156 19.16 -3.70 18.88
C LYS A 156 19.94 -4.67 18.00
N GLU A 157 19.59 -5.95 18.04
CA GLU A 157 20.20 -6.99 17.18
C GLU A 157 19.96 -6.71 15.69
N MET A 158 18.73 -6.32 15.32
CA MET A 158 18.37 -5.98 13.96
C MET A 158 19.07 -4.69 13.46
N GLU A 159 19.31 -3.73 14.35
CA GLU A 159 20.05 -2.51 14.03
C GLU A 159 21.54 -2.80 13.80
N GLU A 160 22.15 -3.66 14.62
CA GLU A 160 23.52 -4.14 14.43
C GLU A 160 23.67 -4.92 13.11
N GLU A 161 22.72 -5.80 12.78
CA GLU A 161 22.70 -6.52 11.50
C GLU A 161 22.59 -5.57 10.31
N ASN A 162 21.69 -4.57 10.37
CA ASN A 162 21.56 -3.56 9.33
C ASN A 162 22.85 -2.73 9.16
N LYS A 163 23.52 -2.39 10.27
CA LYS A 163 24.80 -1.70 10.23
C LYS A 163 25.87 -2.56 9.55
N LYS A 164 25.93 -3.85 9.85
CA LYS A 164 26.83 -4.80 9.19
C LYS A 164 26.54 -4.90 7.70
N LEU A 165 25.27 -5.06 7.31
CA LEU A 165 24.85 -5.16 5.91
C LEU A 165 25.17 -3.89 5.12
N ARG A 166 25.06 -2.70 5.74
CA ARG A 166 25.48 -1.44 5.11
C ARG A 166 26.99 -1.39 4.86
N ASN A 167 27.80 -1.78 5.84
CA ASN A 167 29.25 -1.87 5.69
C ASN A 167 29.66 -2.87 4.59
N ASP A 168 29.02 -4.04 4.56
CA ASP A 168 29.28 -5.07 3.55
C ASP A 168 28.90 -4.55 2.15
N ASN A 169 27.75 -3.88 2.01
CA ASN A 169 27.37 -3.23 0.76
C ASN A 169 28.35 -2.14 0.31
N GLU A 170 28.85 -1.32 1.24
CA GLU A 170 29.84 -0.30 0.91
C GLU A 170 31.18 -0.91 0.49
N LYS A 171 31.61 -2.00 1.13
CA LYS A 171 32.78 -2.77 0.73
C LYS A 171 32.61 -3.36 -0.68
N LEU A 172 31.46 -3.95 -0.98
CA LEU A 172 31.12 -4.47 -2.31
C LEU A 172 31.13 -3.36 -3.36
N ARG A 173 30.53 -2.20 -3.07
CA ARG A 173 30.56 -1.03 -3.95
C ARG A 173 31.99 -0.55 -4.23
N ARG A 174 32.84 -0.50 -3.20
CA ARG A 174 34.26 -0.14 -3.37
C ARG A 174 34.98 -1.13 -4.27
N MET A 175 34.79 -2.43 -4.08
CA MET A 175 35.39 -3.47 -4.92
C MET A 175 34.91 -3.38 -6.37
N LEU A 176 33.62 -3.14 -6.58
CA LEU A 176 33.02 -3.05 -7.92
C LEU A 176 33.48 -1.80 -8.69
N ILE A 177 33.74 -0.70 -7.98
CA ILE A 177 34.21 0.56 -8.58
C ILE A 177 35.73 0.55 -8.80
N ARG A 178 36.51 -0.10 -7.92
CA ARG A 178 37.98 -0.05 -7.99
C ARG A 178 38.60 -1.24 -8.71
N GLU A 179 38.22 -2.45 -8.33
CA GLU A 179 38.94 -3.66 -8.76
C GLU A 179 38.49 -4.12 -10.15
N LEU A 180 37.19 -4.04 -10.43
CA LEU A 180 36.62 -4.50 -11.71
C LEU A 180 37.14 -3.69 -12.92
N PRO A 181 37.20 -2.35 -12.88
CA PRO A 181 37.78 -1.58 -13.98
C PRO A 181 39.27 -1.84 -14.19
N ASN A 182 40.02 -2.06 -13.10
CA ASN A 182 41.44 -2.38 -13.19
C ASN A 182 41.67 -3.75 -13.84
N LEU A 183 40.89 -4.76 -13.44
CA LEU A 183 40.95 -6.09 -14.02
C LEU A 183 40.55 -6.08 -15.51
N ILE A 184 39.52 -5.31 -15.87
CA ILE A 184 39.11 -5.13 -17.28
C ILE A 184 40.24 -4.48 -18.09
N ASN A 185 40.95 -3.50 -17.52
CA ASN A 185 42.07 -2.85 -18.19
C ASN A 185 43.29 -3.77 -18.33
N GLU A 186 43.60 -4.60 -17.33
CA GLU A 186 44.65 -5.62 -17.42
C GLU A 186 44.35 -6.65 -18.51
N VAL A 187 43.13 -7.19 -18.55
CA VAL A 187 42.72 -8.14 -19.60
C VAL A 187 42.78 -7.50 -20.98
N LYS A 188 42.38 -6.23 -21.12
CA LYS A 188 42.51 -5.48 -22.38
C LYS A 188 43.97 -5.28 -22.78
N MET A 189 44.86 -4.98 -21.84
CA MET A 189 46.29 -4.81 -22.11
C MET A 189 46.95 -6.13 -22.51
N ALA A 190 46.62 -7.23 -21.84
CA ALA A 190 47.10 -8.57 -22.18
C ALA A 190 46.63 -9.03 -23.58
N LEU A 191 45.39 -8.75 -23.96
CA LEU A 191 44.88 -9.04 -25.31
C LEU A 191 45.56 -8.20 -26.39
N LYS A 192 45.86 -6.93 -26.08
CA LYS A 192 46.51 -6.01 -27.02
C LYS A 192 47.99 -6.36 -27.24
N SER A 193 48.69 -6.85 -26.21
CA SER A 193 50.07 -7.30 -26.34
C SER A 193 50.20 -8.59 -27.15
N GLN A 194 49.22 -9.51 -27.07
CA GLN A 194 49.24 -10.75 -27.87
C GLN A 194 48.96 -10.56 -29.37
N CYS A 195 48.32 -9.47 -29.78
CA CYS A 195 48.06 -9.17 -31.20
C CYS A 195 49.18 -8.41 -31.92
N SER A 196 50.28 -8.10 -31.23
CA SER A 196 51.37 -7.27 -31.78
C SER A 196 52.59 -8.09 -32.25
N SER A 197 52.50 -9.42 -32.23
CA SER A 197 53.64 -10.32 -32.51
C SER A 197 53.30 -11.40 -33.54
N THR A 198 52.74 -11.04 -34.69
CA THR A 198 52.77 -11.89 -35.91
C THR A 198 52.87 -11.01 -37.16
N THR A 199 54.10 -10.66 -37.53
CA THR A 199 54.44 -10.21 -38.88
C THR A 199 55.11 -11.33 -39.66
N SER A 200 54.77 -11.40 -40.95
CA SER A 200 55.51 -11.98 -42.09
C SER A 200 55.24 -13.45 -42.49
N VAL A 201 54.60 -13.61 -43.66
CA VAL A 201 55.01 -14.23 -44.96
C VAL A 201 53.70 -14.51 -45.75
N SER A 202 53.52 -14.45 -47.07
CA SER A 202 54.36 -14.34 -48.26
C SER A 202 53.47 -13.92 -49.45
N SER A 203 54.12 -13.52 -50.54
CA SER A 203 53.66 -12.90 -51.79
C SER A 203 52.97 -13.81 -52.82
N ASP A 204 52.30 -13.16 -53.77
CA ASP A 204 52.11 -13.48 -55.21
C ASP A 204 51.44 -14.79 -55.68
N LEU A 205 50.35 -14.65 -56.46
CA LEU A 205 50.32 -15.09 -57.86
C LEU A 205 49.15 -14.48 -58.65
N GLU A 206 49.49 -13.76 -59.71
CA GLU A 206 48.65 -13.44 -60.87
C GLU A 206 48.18 -14.70 -61.62
N SER A 207 46.95 -14.73 -62.15
CA SER A 207 46.71 -14.98 -63.58
C SER A 207 45.23 -14.98 -63.99
N ARG A 208 44.90 -13.98 -64.81
CA ARG A 208 44.21 -14.05 -66.12
C ARG A 208 43.07 -15.07 -66.34
N GLN A 209 41.91 -14.53 -66.75
CA GLN A 209 41.08 -14.84 -67.95
C GLN A 209 39.64 -14.44 -67.61
N GLY A 210 38.82 -13.73 -68.38
CA GLY A 210 38.86 -13.12 -69.71
C GLY A 210 37.47 -12.47 -69.90
N LEU A 211 37.44 -11.29 -70.52
CA LEU A 211 36.25 -10.56 -71.00
C LEU A 211 35.45 -11.39 -72.06
N PRO A 212 34.20 -11.05 -72.50
CA PRO A 212 33.79 -9.67 -72.81
C PRO A 212 32.34 -9.21 -72.52
N GLN A 213 32.27 -7.91 -72.21
CA GLN A 213 31.37 -6.87 -72.76
C GLN A 213 29.87 -7.14 -72.92
N SER A 214 29.06 -6.30 -72.24
CA SER A 214 28.09 -5.46 -72.98
C SER A 214 27.64 -4.23 -72.17
N ILE A 215 28.11 -3.06 -72.62
CA ILE A 215 27.35 -1.82 -72.90
C ILE A 215 26.78 -0.96 -71.73
N ALA A 216 27.37 0.25 -71.69
CA ALA A 216 26.81 1.59 -71.42
C ALA A 216 26.51 2.10 -69.98
N GLN A 217 27.42 2.98 -69.54
CA GLN A 217 27.28 4.24 -68.76
C GLN A 217 26.03 5.11 -69.09
N PRO A 218 25.70 6.20 -68.34
CA PRO A 218 26.49 6.88 -67.29
C PRO A 218 25.74 7.31 -65.98
N SER A 219 26.51 7.49 -64.89
CA SER A 219 26.23 8.36 -63.71
C SER A 219 26.12 9.86 -64.12
N PRO A 220 25.84 10.88 -63.26
CA PRO A 220 25.76 10.92 -61.79
C PRO A 220 24.60 11.81 -61.20
N GLN A 221 24.24 11.59 -59.93
CA GLN A 221 24.32 12.60 -58.83
C GLN A 221 23.44 12.24 -57.63
N PRO A 222 23.86 12.66 -56.42
CA PRO A 222 23.23 12.34 -55.15
C PRO A 222 22.13 13.36 -54.81
N SER A 223 21.10 12.93 -54.07
CA SER A 223 20.30 13.84 -53.27
C SER A 223 19.77 13.14 -52.00
N PRO A 224 19.86 13.79 -50.83
CA PRO A 224 19.65 13.18 -49.52
C PRO A 224 18.29 13.55 -48.93
N THR A 225 17.37 12.60 -48.76
CA THR A 225 16.17 12.73 -47.90
C THR A 225 15.49 11.36 -47.90
N ALA A 226 15.12 10.71 -46.80
CA ALA A 226 14.76 11.19 -45.49
C ALA A 226 15.31 10.25 -44.41
N LEU A 227 15.92 10.88 -43.42
CA LEU A 227 16.07 10.35 -42.07
C LEU A 227 14.69 9.97 -41.54
N HIS A 228 14.38 8.68 -41.51
CA HIS A 228 13.59 8.17 -40.40
C HIS A 228 14.59 7.92 -39.27
N PRO A 229 14.53 8.68 -38.15
CA PRO A 229 15.23 8.25 -36.97
C PRO A 229 14.55 6.95 -36.55
N LEU A 230 15.22 5.82 -36.79
CA LEU A 230 15.19 4.71 -35.85
C LEU A 230 15.53 5.35 -34.51
N LYS A 231 14.49 5.70 -33.74
CA LYS A 231 14.64 6.05 -32.33
C LYS A 231 15.44 4.91 -31.77
N ALA A 232 16.72 5.18 -31.49
CA ALA A 232 17.55 4.32 -30.68
C ALA A 232 16.67 3.92 -29.50
N VAL A 233 16.36 2.63 -29.39
CA VAL A 233 15.65 2.09 -28.24
C VAL A 233 16.52 2.47 -27.06
N SER A 234 16.12 3.53 -26.36
CA SER A 234 16.81 4.00 -25.18
C SER A 234 16.86 2.79 -24.26
N THR A 235 18.07 2.31 -23.96
CA THR A 235 18.34 1.11 -23.15
C THR A 235 17.73 1.20 -21.74
N GLU A 236 17.26 2.39 -21.38
CA GLU A 236 16.59 2.73 -20.15
C GLU A 236 15.08 2.45 -20.14
N GLN A 237 14.46 2.06 -21.26
CA GLN A 237 13.04 1.73 -21.30
C GLN A 237 12.81 0.23 -21.46
N VAL A 238 11.79 -0.27 -20.78
CA VAL A 238 11.37 -1.68 -20.80
C VAL A 238 9.91 -1.76 -21.15
N GLU A 239 9.57 -2.68 -22.06
CA GLU A 239 8.18 -2.96 -22.40
C GLU A 239 7.51 -3.72 -21.25
N ILE A 240 6.37 -3.20 -20.75
CA ILE A 240 5.70 -3.79 -19.58
C ILE A 240 5.04 -5.15 -19.88
N CYS A 241 4.64 -5.34 -21.14
CA CYS A 241 4.04 -6.57 -21.63
C CYS A 241 4.45 -6.73 -23.10
N PRO A 242 5.12 -7.83 -23.49
CA PRO A 242 5.58 -8.03 -24.87
C PRO A 242 4.45 -7.83 -25.90
N GLY A 243 4.74 -7.06 -26.95
CA GLY A 243 3.80 -6.74 -28.04
C GLY A 243 2.70 -5.74 -27.65
N SER A 244 2.82 -5.06 -26.51
CA SER A 244 1.94 -3.94 -26.15
C SER A 244 2.40 -2.60 -26.73
N ASN A 245 3.68 -2.47 -27.06
CA ASN A 245 4.36 -1.20 -27.35
C ASN A 245 4.21 -0.17 -26.22
N VAL A 246 3.97 -0.62 -24.99
CA VAL A 246 3.87 0.24 -23.80
C VAL A 246 5.16 0.10 -23.00
N PHE A 247 5.93 1.18 -22.99
CA PHE A 247 7.24 1.23 -22.36
C PHE A 247 7.22 2.09 -21.09
N VAL A 248 8.02 1.69 -20.11
CA VAL A 248 8.29 2.47 -18.89
C VAL A 248 9.79 2.51 -18.62
N ASN A 249 10.25 3.45 -17.81
CA ASN A 249 11.64 3.49 -17.37
C ASN A 249 12.02 2.19 -16.62
N ARG A 250 13.23 1.69 -16.86
CA ARG A 250 13.78 0.46 -16.30
C ARG A 250 13.78 0.46 -14.77
N LEU A 251 14.07 1.59 -14.14
CA LEU A 251 14.00 1.73 -12.68
C LEU A 251 12.56 1.62 -12.18
N ALA A 252 11.61 2.29 -12.86
CA ALA A 252 10.20 2.20 -12.52
C ALA A 252 9.65 0.77 -12.70
N TRP A 253 10.10 0.07 -13.75
CA TRP A 253 9.80 -1.35 -13.96
C TRP A 253 10.35 -2.22 -12.82
N ALA A 254 11.60 -2.02 -12.40
CA ALA A 254 12.20 -2.75 -11.30
C ALA A 254 11.45 -2.52 -9.97
N VAL A 255 11.06 -1.28 -9.69
CA VAL A 255 10.23 -0.94 -8.51
C VAL A 255 8.88 -1.66 -8.57
N ALA A 256 8.22 -1.67 -9.72
CA ALA A 256 6.98 -2.44 -9.89
C ALA A 256 7.24 -3.93 -9.67
N GLN A 257 8.31 -4.48 -10.23
CA GLN A 257 8.66 -5.90 -10.10
C GLN A 257 8.95 -6.34 -8.66
N ASN A 258 9.35 -5.43 -7.77
CA ASN A 258 9.55 -5.73 -6.36
C ASN A 258 8.28 -5.55 -5.49
N ALA A 259 7.13 -5.20 -6.09
CA ALA A 259 5.89 -5.06 -5.35
C ALA A 259 5.43 -6.39 -4.72
N ASN A 260 5.13 -6.34 -3.41
CA ASN A 260 4.68 -7.48 -2.60
C ASN A 260 3.17 -7.79 -2.75
N SER A 261 2.42 -6.96 -3.48
CA SER A 261 0.99 -7.18 -3.72
C SER A 261 0.60 -6.74 -5.12
N THR A 262 -0.47 -7.35 -5.63
CA THR A 262 -1.04 -6.99 -6.94
C THR A 262 -1.49 -5.53 -6.98
N SER A 263 -2.06 -5.01 -5.89
CA SER A 263 -2.46 -3.61 -5.81
C SER A 263 -1.25 -2.68 -5.90
N CYS A 264 -0.18 -2.95 -5.14
CA CYS A 264 1.06 -2.16 -5.21
C CYS A 264 1.64 -2.17 -6.62
N PHE A 265 1.70 -3.33 -7.28
CA PHE A 265 2.19 -3.46 -8.65
C PHE A 265 1.41 -2.60 -9.64
N VAL A 266 0.08 -2.74 -9.65
CA VAL A 266 -0.81 -1.99 -10.54
C VAL A 266 -0.67 -0.50 -10.31
N ARG A 267 -0.56 -0.06 -9.05
CA ARG A 267 -0.39 1.36 -8.69
C ARG A 267 0.94 1.92 -9.19
N SER A 268 2.03 1.17 -9.03
CA SER A 268 3.36 1.56 -9.50
C SER A 268 3.40 1.67 -11.03
N LEU A 269 2.84 0.68 -11.74
CA LEU A 269 2.76 0.74 -13.21
C LEU A 269 1.88 1.89 -13.68
N LEU A 270 0.74 2.14 -13.04
CA LEU A 270 -0.17 3.21 -13.44
C LEU A 270 0.54 4.57 -13.45
N THR A 271 1.33 4.88 -12.42
CA THR A 271 2.09 6.14 -12.33
C THR A 271 3.34 6.17 -13.21
N ALA A 272 3.84 5.00 -13.65
CA ALA A 272 4.95 4.91 -14.59
C ALA A 272 4.50 5.05 -16.06
N VAL A 273 3.31 4.55 -16.39
CA VAL A 273 2.75 4.50 -17.75
C VAL A 273 2.00 5.80 -18.13
N PHE A 274 1.42 6.48 -17.13
CA PHE A 274 0.62 7.69 -17.31
C PHE A 274 1.22 8.87 -16.52
N PRO A 275 1.41 10.02 -17.18
CA PRO A 275 1.73 11.26 -16.47
C PRO A 275 0.66 11.61 -15.44
N ILE A 276 1.07 12.25 -14.34
CA ILE A 276 0.18 12.62 -13.24
C ILE A 276 -0.97 13.52 -13.73
N ASP A 277 -0.71 14.45 -14.66
CA ASP A 277 -1.73 15.33 -15.22
C ASP A 277 -2.83 14.57 -15.96
N VAL A 278 -2.46 13.54 -16.71
CA VAL A 278 -3.42 12.65 -17.38
C VAL A 278 -4.27 11.91 -16.34
N LEU A 279 -3.65 11.38 -15.28
CA LEU A 279 -4.36 10.66 -14.20
C LEU A 279 -5.34 11.56 -13.43
N LEU A 280 -5.06 12.86 -13.34
CA LEU A 280 -5.92 13.81 -12.65
C LEU A 280 -7.23 14.06 -13.39
N VAL A 281 -7.19 14.12 -14.72
CA VAL A 281 -8.34 14.43 -15.58
C VAL A 281 -9.04 13.20 -16.18
N SER A 282 -8.45 12.01 -16.01
CA SER A 282 -8.96 10.77 -16.62
C SER A 282 -9.57 9.79 -15.63
N ASN A 283 -10.52 8.98 -16.07
CA ASN A 283 -11.13 7.83 -15.39
C ASN A 283 -10.82 6.53 -16.13
N LEU A 284 -10.96 5.38 -15.45
CA LEU A 284 -10.72 4.07 -16.07
C LEU A 284 -11.54 3.81 -17.34
N ARG A 285 -12.80 4.29 -17.38
CA ARG A 285 -13.73 4.05 -18.52
C ARG A 285 -14.37 5.32 -19.08
N GLY A 286 -13.98 6.50 -18.62
CA GLY A 286 -14.57 7.77 -19.06
C GLY A 286 -16.03 8.02 -18.68
N THR A 287 -16.65 7.15 -17.86
CA THR A 287 -18.06 7.30 -17.46
C THR A 287 -18.22 8.24 -16.27
N SER A 288 -19.31 9.02 -16.29
CA SER A 288 -19.81 9.80 -15.16
C SER A 288 -20.86 8.97 -14.43
N ARG A 289 -20.71 8.75 -13.12
CA ARG A 289 -21.73 8.04 -12.31
C ARG A 289 -22.64 8.99 -11.53
N ASP A 290 -22.19 10.20 -11.29
CA ASP A 290 -22.91 11.23 -10.55
C ASP A 290 -22.54 12.57 -11.19
N SER A 291 -23.48 13.52 -11.17
CA SER A 291 -23.50 14.91 -11.72
C SER A 291 -22.23 15.78 -11.57
N GLY A 292 -21.06 15.26 -11.92
CA GLY A 292 -19.75 15.91 -11.86
C GLY A 292 -19.11 15.98 -13.24
N THR A 293 -18.01 16.75 -13.31
CA THR A 293 -17.26 17.01 -14.54
C THR A 293 -16.90 15.69 -15.24
N GLN A 294 -17.35 15.54 -16.49
CA GLN A 294 -17.05 14.38 -17.31
C GLN A 294 -15.53 14.25 -17.49
N ARG A 295 -14.99 13.07 -17.16
CA ARG A 295 -13.54 12.80 -17.22
C ARG A 295 -13.22 11.93 -18.42
N GLN A 296 -12.07 12.17 -19.03
CA GLN A 296 -11.62 11.41 -20.19
C GLN A 296 -11.33 9.96 -19.82
N ALA A 297 -11.46 9.02 -20.75
CA ALA A 297 -11.03 7.65 -20.52
C ALA A 297 -9.50 7.57 -20.55
N LEU A 298 -8.91 6.71 -19.70
CA LEU A 298 -7.51 6.34 -19.85
C LEU A 298 -7.31 5.61 -21.19
N ASP A 299 -6.13 5.80 -21.78
CA ASP A 299 -5.71 5.09 -22.99
C ASP A 299 -5.91 3.58 -22.82
N LYS A 300 -6.76 3.01 -23.68
CA LYS A 300 -7.18 1.61 -23.60
C LYS A 300 -5.99 0.66 -23.79
N MET A 301 -5.07 0.95 -24.70
CA MET A 301 -3.91 0.09 -24.94
C MET A 301 -2.99 0.04 -23.72
N LYS A 302 -2.73 1.20 -23.11
CA LYS A 302 -1.93 1.30 -21.89
C LYS A 302 -2.60 0.59 -20.70
N VAL A 303 -3.91 0.75 -20.56
CA VAL A 303 -4.68 0.02 -19.54
C VAL A 303 -4.60 -1.49 -19.79
N ASP A 304 -4.88 -1.97 -21.01
CA ASP A 304 -4.84 -3.40 -21.35
C ASP A 304 -3.44 -4.00 -21.13
N ALA A 305 -2.38 -3.24 -21.40
CA ALA A 305 -1.01 -3.65 -21.11
C ALA A 305 -0.74 -3.83 -19.60
N ILE A 306 -1.29 -2.95 -18.75
CA ILE A 306 -1.24 -3.10 -17.28
C ILE A 306 -2.00 -4.35 -16.85
N TYR A 307 -3.20 -4.60 -17.40
CA TYR A 307 -3.97 -5.82 -17.10
C TYR A 307 -3.18 -7.09 -17.46
N ARG A 308 -2.63 -7.15 -18.67
CA ARG A 308 -1.84 -8.30 -19.14
C ARG A 308 -0.58 -8.50 -18.29
N ALA A 309 0.20 -7.44 -18.05
CA ALA A 309 1.39 -7.53 -17.20
C ALA A 309 1.06 -8.03 -15.78
N THR A 310 -0.08 -7.59 -15.24
CA THR A 310 -0.52 -8.00 -13.91
C THR A 310 -0.95 -9.47 -13.89
N LEU A 311 -1.74 -9.91 -14.87
CA LEU A 311 -2.18 -11.30 -14.99
C LEU A 311 -1.02 -12.26 -15.27
N GLN A 312 0.01 -11.79 -15.99
CA GLN A 312 1.23 -12.57 -16.22
C GLN A 312 2.00 -12.84 -14.92
N LYS A 313 2.05 -11.86 -14.01
CA LYS A 313 2.74 -12.00 -12.72
C LYS A 313 1.88 -12.66 -11.62
N TRP A 314 0.57 -12.39 -11.62
CA TRP A 314 -0.40 -13.01 -10.71
C TRP A 314 -1.55 -13.65 -11.49
N PRO A 315 -1.40 -14.91 -11.96
CA PRO A 315 -2.39 -15.57 -12.80
C PRO A 315 -3.79 -15.71 -12.17
N HIS A 316 -3.86 -15.76 -10.84
CA HIS A 316 -5.11 -15.97 -10.10
C HIS A 316 -5.84 -14.68 -9.72
N VAL A 317 -5.32 -13.50 -10.11
CA VAL A 317 -5.98 -12.24 -9.76
C VAL A 317 -7.26 -12.04 -10.57
N VAL A 318 -8.32 -11.57 -9.90
CA VAL A 318 -9.57 -11.24 -10.56
C VAL A 318 -9.43 -9.88 -11.29
N PRO A 319 -9.78 -9.75 -12.58
CA PRO A 319 -9.66 -8.48 -13.31
C PRO A 319 -10.35 -7.29 -12.63
N SER A 320 -11.46 -7.53 -11.92
CA SER A 320 -12.16 -6.47 -11.19
C SER A 320 -11.32 -5.86 -10.06
N SER A 321 -10.42 -6.62 -9.42
CA SER A 321 -9.54 -6.08 -8.37
C SER A 321 -8.46 -5.18 -8.95
N ILE A 322 -7.97 -5.48 -10.16
CA ILE A 322 -7.04 -4.62 -10.92
C ILE A 322 -7.73 -3.26 -11.19
N GLY A 323 -8.95 -3.29 -11.73
CA GLY A 323 -9.74 -2.08 -11.97
C GLY A 323 -10.03 -1.28 -10.70
N ALA A 324 -10.31 -1.96 -9.59
CA ALA A 324 -10.48 -1.33 -8.28
C ALA A 324 -9.19 -0.62 -7.80
N ALA A 325 -8.02 -1.27 -7.95
CA ALA A 325 -6.73 -0.68 -7.58
C ALA A 325 -6.41 0.58 -8.40
N ILE A 326 -6.71 0.57 -9.71
CA ILE A 326 -6.56 1.74 -10.59
C ILE A 326 -7.44 2.89 -10.10
N ASN A 327 -8.74 2.65 -9.90
CA ASN A 327 -9.67 3.67 -9.43
C ASN A 327 -9.28 4.23 -8.07
N ALA A 328 -8.87 3.37 -7.13
CA ALA A 328 -8.38 3.80 -5.83
C ALA A 328 -7.16 4.72 -5.94
N LYS A 329 -6.25 4.48 -6.91
CA LYS A 329 -5.08 5.35 -7.11
C LYS A 329 -5.46 6.68 -7.74
N LEU A 330 -6.36 6.69 -8.71
CA LEU A 330 -6.89 7.92 -9.30
C LEU A 330 -7.53 8.82 -8.21
N THR A 331 -8.35 8.23 -7.33
CA THR A 331 -8.94 8.93 -6.18
C THR A 331 -7.88 9.49 -5.24
N GLU A 332 -6.85 8.71 -4.90
CA GLU A 332 -5.74 9.16 -4.05
C GLU A 332 -5.00 10.37 -4.64
N ILE A 333 -4.62 10.30 -5.93
CA ILE A 333 -3.89 11.39 -6.61
C ILE A 333 -4.70 12.70 -6.57
N ARG A 334 -6.02 12.60 -6.75
CA ARG A 334 -6.93 13.77 -6.71
C ARG A 334 -7.07 14.34 -5.30
N ALA A 335 -7.18 13.47 -4.29
CA ALA A 335 -7.22 13.90 -2.90
C ALA A 335 -5.94 14.68 -2.53
N LYS A 336 -4.76 14.17 -2.94
CA LYS A 336 -3.47 14.83 -2.73
C LYS A 336 -3.35 16.19 -3.42
N LYS A 337 -3.88 16.33 -4.65
CA LYS A 337 -3.91 17.64 -5.34
C LYS A 337 -4.80 18.66 -4.63
N LYS A 338 -5.90 18.22 -4.00
CA LYS A 338 -6.79 19.11 -3.22
C LYS A 338 -6.10 19.63 -1.96
N THR A 339 -5.35 18.79 -1.25
CA THR A 339 -4.57 19.22 -0.07
C THR A 339 -3.39 20.13 -0.42
N GLN A 340 -2.74 19.93 -1.58
CA GLN A 340 -1.66 20.82 -2.04
C GLN A 340 -2.11 22.20 -2.51
N LYS A 341 -3.39 22.40 -2.83
CA LYS A 341 -3.93 23.74 -3.15
C LYS A 341 -4.33 24.57 -1.93
N HIS A 342 -4.39 23.97 -0.74
CA HIS A 342 -4.77 24.64 0.51
C HIS A 342 -3.64 25.01 1.51
N PRO A 343 -2.32 24.88 1.24
CA PRO A 343 -1.31 25.27 2.22
C PRO A 343 -1.10 26.80 2.32
N GLU A 344 -1.55 27.60 1.35
CA GLU A 344 -1.32 29.07 1.36
C GLU A 344 -2.32 29.89 2.19
N THR A 345 -3.41 29.31 2.68
CA THR A 345 -4.42 30.06 3.48
C THR A 345 -4.19 29.97 5.00
N LEU A 346 -3.09 29.37 5.45
CA LEU A 346 -2.80 29.17 6.89
C LEU A 346 -1.57 29.95 7.40
N MET A 347 -1.04 30.90 6.63
CA MET A 347 0.10 31.75 7.03
C MET A 347 -0.27 33.25 7.13
N LEU A 348 -1.54 33.57 7.41
CA LEU A 348 -2.02 34.96 7.39
C LEU A 348 -2.91 35.27 8.60
N PHE A 349 -2.45 34.94 9.81
CA PHE A 349 -2.91 35.58 11.07
C PHE A 349 -1.83 35.39 12.12
N ASP A 350 -0.81 36.24 12.09
CA ASP A 350 -0.02 36.66 13.25
C ASP A 350 0.57 38.02 12.88
N ASP A 351 -0.16 39.09 13.25
CA ASP A 351 0.33 40.45 13.50
C ASP A 351 -0.58 41.10 14.55
#